data_AF-X1HSC1-F1
#
_entry.id   AF-X1HSC1-F1
#
_cell.length_a   1.000
_cell.length_b   1.000
_cell.length_c   1.000
_cell.angle_alpha   90.00
_cell.angle_beta   90.00
_cell.angle_gamma   90.00
#
_symmetry.space_group_name_H-M   'P 1'
#
loop_
_entity.id
_entity.type
_entity.pdbx_description
1 polymer ?
#
loop_
_entity_poly.entity_id
_entity_poly.type
_entity_poly.pdbx_seq_one_letter_code
_entity_poly.pdbx_strand_id
1 'polypeptide(L)'
;MDKALGELSLTCDPKNAGRGLYLVTAPPKEMRMEIIKELGDNLRAVAPDALIRSGDYPRQKGWLDVTVVLSEISLVLWEAKMKAMVMNKISLVEGKPLELVDLPDPIPGPGQIRVKVSACGVCHTELDEIEGRVSPSRFPMILGHEIVGRVENLGPAVTKFKQGDRVGIAWINWACGQCPFCLRGEENLCDKAKWTGKDVDGGYAQYTVVSEDFAYSIPERFTDLQAAPLLCAGVIGYRALRLTG
;
A
#
# COMPACT_ATOMS: atom_id res chain seq x y z
N MET A 1 -23.29 -0.32 5.04
CA MET A 1 -21.97 -0.97 4.89
C MET A 1 -20.88 0.08 4.79
N ASP A 2 -20.85 0.93 3.76
CA ASP A 2 -19.84 2.02 3.70
C ASP A 2 -20.05 3.17 4.70
N LYS A 3 -21.30 3.46 5.10
CA LYS A 3 -21.58 4.50 6.11
C LYS A 3 -21.20 4.11 7.54
N ALA A 4 -21.43 2.86 7.93
CA ALA A 4 -21.22 2.40 9.30
C ALA A 4 -19.73 2.31 9.68
N LEU A 5 -18.86 1.98 8.72
CA LEU A 5 -17.41 1.95 8.91
C LEU A 5 -16.79 3.36 8.93
N GLY A 6 -17.44 4.35 8.29
CA GLY A 6 -16.99 5.75 8.25
C GLY A 6 -17.18 6.53 9.55
N GLU A 7 -17.98 6.00 10.49
CA GLU A 7 -18.25 6.61 11.81
C GLU A 7 -17.67 5.80 12.98
N LEU A 8 -16.79 4.83 12.72
CA LEU A 8 -16.10 4.09 13.78
C LEU A 8 -14.95 4.93 14.35
N SER A 9 -15.16 5.49 15.54
CA SER A 9 -14.07 6.12 16.30
C SER A 9 -13.36 5.06 17.17
N LEU A 10 -12.14 4.70 16.78
CA LEU A 10 -11.25 3.94 17.65
C LEU A 10 -10.65 4.88 18.69
N THR A 11 -11.07 4.74 19.94
CA THR A 11 -10.47 5.49 21.05
C THR A 11 -9.77 4.54 22.01
N CYS A 12 -8.52 4.88 22.34
CA CYS A 12 -7.76 4.20 23.37
C CYS A 12 -8.20 4.76 24.73
N ASP A 13 -8.62 3.89 25.66
CA ASP A 13 -8.92 4.33 27.03
C ASP A 13 -7.64 4.89 27.68
N PRO A 14 -7.61 6.19 28.03
CA PRO A 14 -6.41 6.82 28.58
C PRO A 14 -5.93 6.16 29.88
N LYS A 15 -6.82 5.52 30.65
CA LYS A 15 -6.48 4.84 31.89
C LYS A 15 -5.83 3.47 31.65
N ASN A 16 -5.97 2.91 30.46
CA ASN A 16 -5.50 1.57 30.08
C ASN A 16 -4.60 1.59 28.85
N ALA A 17 -4.00 2.74 28.51
CA ALA A 17 -3.19 2.93 27.30
C ALA A 17 -2.00 1.96 27.14
N GLY A 18 -1.55 1.30 28.22
CA GLY A 18 -0.53 0.25 28.18
C GLY A 18 -1.05 -1.19 28.02
N ARG A 19 -2.37 -1.40 27.86
CA ARG A 19 -3.02 -2.72 27.78
C ARG A 19 -3.79 -2.96 26.48
N GLY A 20 -3.68 -2.07 25.49
CA GLY A 20 -4.27 -2.29 24.16
C GLY A 20 -5.79 -2.39 24.15
N LEU A 21 -6.49 -1.55 24.94
CA LEU A 21 -7.94 -1.53 24.97
C LEU A 21 -8.47 -0.57 23.90
N TYR A 22 -9.17 -1.10 22.88
CA TYR A 22 -9.81 -0.28 21.84
C TYR A 22 -11.33 -0.38 21.97
N LEU A 23 -11.98 0.78 22.12
CA LEU A 23 -13.43 0.90 22.08
C LEU A 23 -13.88 1.19 20.66
N VAL A 24 -14.79 0.35 20.16
CA VAL A 24 -15.50 0.56 18.90
C VAL A 24 -16.92 0.99 19.25
N THR A 25 -17.25 2.25 18.99
CA THR A 25 -18.57 2.82 19.29
C THR A 25 -19.34 3.08 18.00
N ALA A 26 -20.59 2.61 17.90
CA ALA A 26 -21.46 2.85 16.75
C ALA A 26 -22.92 3.15 17.19
N PRO A 27 -23.74 3.83 16.35
CA PRO A 27 -25.14 4.07 16.66
C PRO A 27 -25.95 2.75 16.73
N PRO A 28 -26.92 2.60 17.67
CA PRO A 28 -27.63 1.35 17.94
C PRO A 28 -28.39 0.76 16.74
N LYS A 29 -28.73 1.60 15.76
CA LYS A 29 -29.48 1.18 14.56
C LYS A 29 -28.59 0.45 13.54
N GLU A 30 -27.28 0.58 13.66
CA GLU A 30 -26.29 0.08 12.71
C GLU A 30 -25.49 -1.11 13.23
N MET A 31 -25.53 -1.39 14.54
CA MET A 31 -24.77 -2.48 15.16
C MET A 31 -25.58 -3.79 15.16
N ARG A 32 -25.67 -4.43 13.99
CA ARG A 32 -26.24 -5.80 13.86
C ARG A 32 -25.21 -6.84 14.28
N MET A 33 -25.68 -7.98 14.81
CA MET A 33 -24.81 -9.11 15.21
C MET A 33 -23.90 -9.60 14.07
N GLU A 34 -24.32 -9.45 12.82
CA GLU A 34 -23.52 -9.78 11.63
C GLU A 34 -22.26 -8.92 11.51
N ILE A 35 -22.36 -7.61 11.78
CA ILE A 35 -21.24 -6.65 11.70
C ILE A 35 -20.26 -6.90 12.84
N ILE A 36 -20.75 -7.21 14.03
CA ILE A 36 -19.92 -7.58 15.18
C ILE A 36 -19.12 -8.85 14.87
N LYS A 37 -19.77 -9.83 14.23
CA LYS A 37 -19.14 -11.07 13.83
C LYS A 37 -18.09 -10.85 12.75
N GLU A 38 -18.40 -10.06 11.72
CA GLU A 38 -17.47 -9.74 10.62
C GLU A 38 -16.27 -8.93 11.11
N LEU A 39 -16.47 -7.95 11.99
CA LEU A 39 -15.38 -7.21 12.63
C LEU A 39 -14.50 -8.16 13.46
N GLY A 40 -15.12 -9.11 14.16
CA GLY A 40 -14.41 -10.12 14.93
C GLY A 40 -13.63 -11.12 14.07
N ASP A 41 -14.18 -11.54 12.93
CA ASP A 41 -13.51 -12.43 11.98
C ASP A 41 -12.34 -11.72 11.29
N ASN A 42 -12.53 -10.46 10.88
CA ASN A 42 -11.46 -9.62 10.35
C ASN A 42 -10.35 -9.41 11.39
N LEU A 43 -10.70 -9.08 12.64
CA LEU A 43 -9.72 -8.89 13.71
C LEU A 43 -8.98 -10.19 14.06
N ARG A 44 -9.63 -11.36 14.03
CA ARG A 44 -8.96 -12.66 14.20
C ARG A 44 -8.02 -13.01 13.05
N ALA A 45 -8.29 -12.53 11.84
CA ALA A 45 -7.38 -12.69 10.71
C ALA A 45 -6.08 -11.89 10.90
N VAL A 46 -6.12 -10.76 11.62
CA VAL A 46 -4.94 -9.93 11.90
C VAL A 46 -4.30 -10.21 13.26
N ALA A 47 -5.08 -10.69 14.23
CA ALA A 47 -4.66 -10.98 15.61
C ALA A 47 -5.41 -12.23 16.12
N PRO A 48 -4.95 -13.44 15.76
CA PRO A 48 -5.67 -14.69 16.05
C PRO A 48 -5.84 -15.00 17.54
N ASP A 49 -4.96 -14.46 18.39
CA ASP A 49 -4.99 -14.65 19.85
C ASP A 49 -5.77 -13.55 20.59
N ALA A 50 -6.42 -12.63 19.88
CA ALA A 50 -7.18 -11.54 20.48
C ALA A 50 -8.45 -12.04 21.19
N LEU A 51 -8.64 -11.65 22.46
CA LEU A 51 -9.84 -11.98 23.23
C LEU A 51 -10.96 -10.96 22.95
N ILE A 52 -11.91 -11.34 22.10
CA ILE A 52 -13.09 -10.52 21.79
C ILE A 52 -14.17 -10.77 22.85
N ARG A 53 -14.59 -9.74 23.59
CA ARG A 53 -15.74 -9.80 24.51
C ARG A 53 -16.77 -8.73 24.16
N SER A 54 -18.04 -9.11 24.15
CA SER A 54 -19.16 -8.17 24.14
C SER A 54 -19.72 -8.03 25.56
N GLY A 55 -20.10 -6.81 25.97
CA GLY A 55 -20.69 -6.57 27.28
C GLY A 55 -21.41 -5.22 27.36
N ASP A 56 -22.47 -5.14 28.16
CA ASP A 56 -23.23 -3.91 28.41
C ASP A 56 -22.47 -3.00 29.40
N TYR A 57 -21.78 -1.97 28.88
CA TYR A 57 -21.13 -0.92 29.68
C TYR A 57 -22.08 0.25 29.99
N PRO A 58 -21.79 1.09 31.01
CA PRO A 58 -22.76 2.05 31.56
C PRO A 58 -23.17 3.11 30.54
N ARG A 59 -24.44 3.00 30.10
CA ARG A 59 -25.16 3.84 29.12
C ARG A 59 -24.77 5.32 29.15
N GLN A 60 -24.02 5.78 28.14
CA GLN A 60 -24.28 7.11 27.58
C GLN A 60 -25.45 6.98 26.59
N LYS A 61 -26.48 7.81 26.75
CA LYS A 61 -27.72 7.69 25.96
C LYS A 61 -27.42 7.69 24.45
N GLY A 62 -27.70 6.57 23.79
CA GLY A 62 -27.83 6.50 22.34
C GLY A 62 -26.69 5.82 21.57
N TRP A 63 -25.75 5.12 22.23
CA TRP A 63 -24.62 4.41 21.60
C TRP A 63 -24.44 3.00 22.19
N LEU A 64 -23.89 2.07 21.41
CA LEU A 64 -23.60 0.70 21.81
C LEU A 64 -22.07 0.52 21.77
N ASP A 65 -21.47 0.22 22.91
CA ASP A 65 -20.01 0.16 23.07
C ASP A 65 -19.54 -1.29 22.97
N VAL A 66 -18.67 -1.60 22.01
CA VAL A 66 -17.97 -2.89 21.95
C VAL A 66 -16.53 -2.66 22.38
N THR A 67 -16.14 -3.26 23.51
CA THR A 67 -14.76 -3.23 24.01
C THR A 67 -13.96 -4.41 23.45
N VAL A 68 -13.00 -4.13 22.58
CA VAL A 68 -12.04 -5.15 22.12
C VAL A 68 -10.83 -5.08 23.05
N VAL A 69 -10.64 -6.12 23.87
CA VAL A 69 -9.47 -6.25 24.77
C VAL A 69 -8.38 -6.99 24.02
N LEU A 70 -7.42 -6.27 23.45
CA LEU A 70 -6.27 -6.89 22.79
C LEU A 70 -5.21 -7.19 23.86
N SER A 71 -5.36 -8.31 24.56
CA SER A 71 -4.54 -8.58 25.75
C SER A 71 -3.05 -8.75 25.48
N GLU A 72 -2.60 -9.00 24.24
CA GLU A 72 -1.16 -9.04 23.91
C GLU A 72 -0.89 -8.64 22.45
N ILE A 73 -1.42 -7.49 21.98
CA ILE A 73 -0.73 -6.81 20.88
C ILE A 73 0.46 -6.10 21.52
N SER A 74 1.57 -6.82 21.60
CA SER A 74 2.87 -6.21 21.77
C SER A 74 2.97 -5.01 20.83
N LEU A 75 3.37 -3.86 21.37
CA LEU A 75 3.56 -2.53 20.80
C LEU A 75 4.43 -2.44 19.51
N VAL A 76 4.61 -3.55 18.79
CA VAL A 76 5.52 -3.74 17.66
C VAL A 76 5.05 -3.04 16.38
N LEU A 77 3.76 -2.68 16.26
CA LEU A 77 3.22 -2.04 15.04
C LEU A 77 3.54 -0.54 14.90
N TRP A 78 4.11 0.12 15.91
CA TRP A 78 4.43 1.57 15.85
C TRP A 78 5.92 1.88 15.72
N GLU A 79 6.80 0.89 15.77
CA GLU A 79 8.25 1.11 15.64
C GLU A 79 8.74 1.09 14.19
N ALA A 80 8.01 0.45 13.27
CA ALA A 80 8.36 0.40 11.87
C ALA A 80 7.98 1.71 11.17
N LYS A 81 8.91 2.67 11.18
CA LYS A 81 8.82 3.94 10.47
C LYS A 81 9.76 3.93 9.27
N MET A 82 9.19 3.99 8.07
CA MET A 82 9.93 4.29 6.87
C MET A 82 9.99 5.77 6.60
N LYS A 83 11.11 6.21 6.02
CA LYS A 83 11.24 7.52 5.41
C LYS A 83 10.74 7.49 3.98
N ALA A 84 9.98 8.52 3.61
CA ALA A 84 9.48 8.71 2.26
C ALA A 84 9.46 10.18 1.86
N MET A 85 9.61 10.44 0.57
CA MET A 85 9.33 11.74 -0.04
C MET A 85 7.86 11.74 -0.48
N VAL A 86 7.03 12.57 0.14
CA VAL A 86 5.61 12.68 -0.18
C VAL A 86 5.29 13.96 -0.92
N MET A 87 4.40 13.86 -1.88
CA MET A 87 3.76 14.99 -2.53
C MET A 87 2.35 15.18 -1.94
N ASN A 88 2.03 16.39 -1.50
CA ASN A 88 0.74 16.72 -0.89
C ASN A 88 -0.25 17.40 -1.84
N LYS A 89 0.24 17.94 -2.96
CA LYS A 89 -0.55 18.66 -3.96
C LYS A 89 0.25 18.80 -5.26
N ILE A 90 -0.46 19.04 -6.35
CA ILE A 90 0.12 19.51 -7.62
C ILE A 90 0.80 20.86 -7.39
N SER A 91 2.00 21.04 -7.96
CA SER A 91 2.75 22.29 -7.92
C SER A 91 3.75 22.36 -9.06
N LEU A 92 4.32 23.54 -9.30
CA LEU A 92 5.52 23.64 -10.13
C LEU A 92 6.70 22.98 -9.43
N VAL A 93 7.57 22.31 -10.17
CA VAL A 93 8.71 21.57 -9.59
C VAL A 93 9.67 22.49 -8.82
N GLU A 94 9.82 23.75 -9.24
CA GLU A 94 10.63 24.77 -8.58
C GLU A 94 10.16 25.06 -7.15
N GLY A 95 8.88 24.82 -6.87
CA GLY A 95 8.28 24.91 -5.55
C GLY A 95 8.74 23.81 -4.58
N LYS A 96 9.55 22.86 -5.03
CA LYS A 96 10.06 21.70 -4.25
C LYS A 96 8.92 20.97 -3.51
N PRO A 97 7.94 20.41 -4.23
CA PRO A 97 6.69 19.91 -3.64
C PRO A 97 6.82 18.60 -2.87
N LEU A 98 8.01 18.01 -2.82
CA LEU A 98 8.27 16.76 -2.11
C LEU A 98 8.79 17.05 -0.70
N GLU A 99 8.12 16.49 0.30
CA GLU A 99 8.46 16.61 1.72
C GLU A 99 8.98 15.28 2.26
N LEU A 100 10.10 15.30 2.98
CA LEU A 100 10.60 14.12 3.68
C LEU A 100 9.79 13.90 4.96
N VAL A 101 9.15 12.75 5.08
CA VAL A 101 8.32 12.36 6.23
C VAL A 101 8.65 10.96 6.72
N ASP A 102 8.32 10.68 7.98
CA ASP A 102 8.27 9.32 8.53
C ASP A 102 6.84 8.78 8.42
N LEU A 103 6.67 7.61 7.80
CA LEU A 103 5.40 6.91 7.61
C LEU A 103 5.49 5.49 8.16
N PRO A 104 4.36 4.85 8.52
CA PRO A 104 4.36 3.42 8.78
C PRO A 104 4.85 2.63 7.56
N ASP A 105 5.59 1.55 7.78
CA ASP A 105 5.91 0.62 6.71
C ASP A 105 4.61 0.10 6.03
N PRO A 106 4.57 0.02 4.69
CA PRO A 106 3.40 -0.48 4.00
C PRO A 106 3.23 -1.98 4.30
N ILE A 107 1.98 -2.44 4.31
CA ILE A 107 1.64 -3.85 4.55
C ILE A 107 1.19 -4.45 3.22
N PRO A 108 1.87 -5.51 2.70
CA PRO A 108 1.45 -6.13 1.45
C PRO A 108 0.15 -6.92 1.64
N GLY A 109 -0.83 -6.68 0.77
CA GLY A 109 -2.07 -7.45 0.70
C GLY A 109 -1.90 -8.79 -0.04
N PRO A 110 -2.99 -9.55 -0.26
CA PRO A 110 -2.93 -10.81 -0.98
C PRO A 110 -2.33 -10.67 -2.39
N GLY A 111 -1.40 -11.56 -2.76
CA GLY A 111 -0.68 -11.54 -4.04
C GLY A 111 0.30 -10.37 -4.18
N GLN A 112 0.57 -9.61 -3.11
CA GLN A 112 1.50 -8.49 -3.14
C GLN A 112 2.77 -8.78 -2.33
N ILE A 113 3.86 -8.16 -2.72
CA ILE A 113 5.13 -8.20 -1.99
C ILE A 113 5.53 -6.79 -1.56
N ARG A 114 6.12 -6.68 -0.37
CA ARG A 114 6.80 -5.46 0.07
C ARG A 114 8.27 -5.55 -0.30
N VAL A 115 8.77 -4.50 -0.93
CA VAL A 115 10.15 -4.40 -1.39
C VAL A 115 10.87 -3.32 -0.62
N LYS A 116 12.02 -3.67 -0.04
CA LYS A 116 13.00 -2.72 0.47
C LYS A 116 13.75 -2.11 -0.71
N VAL A 117 13.52 -0.83 -0.92
CA VAL A 117 14.09 -0.09 -2.06
C VAL A 117 15.58 0.09 -1.85
N SER A 118 16.38 -0.27 -2.86
CA SER A 118 17.81 0.01 -2.91
C SER A 118 18.14 1.15 -3.87
N ALA A 119 17.38 1.28 -4.97
CA ALA A 119 17.47 2.39 -5.91
C ALA A 119 16.09 2.69 -6.51
N CYS A 120 15.83 3.96 -6.78
CA CYS A 120 14.73 4.39 -7.63
C CYS A 120 15.27 5.41 -8.63
N GLY A 121 15.03 5.18 -9.92
CA GLY A 121 15.32 6.15 -10.96
C GLY A 121 14.36 7.34 -10.91
N VAL A 122 14.70 8.39 -11.66
CA VAL A 122 13.90 9.62 -11.82
C VAL A 122 13.54 9.73 -13.30
N CYS A 123 12.25 9.59 -13.62
CA CYS A 123 11.75 9.72 -14.97
C CYS A 123 11.15 11.12 -15.17
N HIS A 124 11.02 11.54 -16.44
CA HIS A 124 10.33 12.77 -16.76
C HIS A 124 8.85 12.72 -16.35
N THR A 125 8.26 11.53 -16.32
CA THR A 125 6.86 11.35 -15.92
C THR A 125 6.62 11.82 -14.48
N GLU A 126 7.59 11.76 -13.57
CA GLU A 126 7.42 12.39 -12.25
C GLU A 126 7.22 13.91 -12.32
N LEU A 127 7.82 14.60 -13.29
CA LEU A 127 7.55 16.03 -13.51
C LEU A 127 6.12 16.23 -13.99
N ASP A 128 5.62 15.34 -14.85
CA ASP A 128 4.24 15.36 -15.31
C ASP A 128 3.25 15.08 -14.16
N GLU A 129 3.61 14.23 -13.20
CA GLU A 129 2.84 13.99 -11.99
C GLU A 129 2.83 15.20 -11.05
N ILE A 130 4.02 15.78 -10.83
CA ILE A 130 4.20 16.97 -9.98
C ILE A 130 3.38 18.15 -10.51
N GLU A 131 3.45 18.39 -11.82
CA GLU A 131 2.81 19.54 -12.47
C GLU A 131 1.39 19.25 -12.98
N GLY A 132 0.88 18.04 -12.74
CA GLY A 132 -0.53 17.68 -12.97
C GLY A 132 -0.90 17.24 -14.39
N ARG A 133 0.06 17.12 -15.32
CA ARG A 133 -0.16 16.54 -16.66
C ARG A 133 -0.54 15.06 -16.59
N VAL A 134 0.01 14.33 -15.63
CA VAL A 134 -0.37 12.96 -15.27
C VAL A 134 -0.77 12.96 -13.80
N SER A 135 -1.99 13.39 -13.50
CA SER A 135 -2.39 13.63 -12.11
C SER A 135 -2.39 12.34 -11.24
N PRO A 136 -1.76 12.36 -10.06
CA PRO A 136 -1.96 11.35 -9.02
C PRO A 136 -3.43 11.19 -8.67
N SER A 137 -3.86 9.98 -8.35
CA SER A 137 -5.25 9.68 -8.00
C SER A 137 -5.66 10.15 -6.61
N ARG A 138 -4.67 10.39 -5.72
CA ARG A 138 -4.86 10.83 -4.34
C ARG A 138 -3.65 11.60 -3.82
N PHE A 139 -3.85 12.32 -2.73
CA PHE A 139 -2.80 12.92 -1.91
C PHE A 139 -2.97 12.48 -0.44
N PRO A 140 -1.87 12.32 0.33
CA PRO A 140 -0.48 12.36 -0.13
C PRO A 140 -0.14 11.20 -1.08
N MET A 141 0.88 11.38 -1.90
CA MET A 141 1.40 10.37 -2.84
C MET A 141 2.92 10.27 -2.73
N ILE A 142 3.45 9.06 -2.69
CA ILE A 142 4.88 8.80 -2.90
C ILE A 142 5.07 8.55 -4.39
N LEU A 143 5.95 9.31 -5.05
CA LEU A 143 6.24 9.15 -6.49
C LEU A 143 7.37 8.12 -6.73
N GLY A 144 7.78 7.93 -7.97
CA GLY A 144 8.91 7.08 -8.35
C GLY A 144 8.47 5.69 -8.81
N HIS A 145 8.88 5.28 -10.02
CA HIS A 145 8.45 4.03 -10.63
C HIS A 145 9.53 3.25 -11.39
N GLU A 146 10.78 3.59 -11.13
CA GLU A 146 11.96 2.94 -11.68
C GLU A 146 12.69 2.21 -10.54
N ILE A 147 11.99 1.30 -9.85
CA ILE A 147 12.37 0.85 -8.51
C ILE A 147 13.13 -0.47 -8.59
N VAL A 148 14.28 -0.57 -7.93
CA VAL A 148 14.98 -1.83 -7.68
C VAL A 148 15.12 -2.02 -6.18
N GLY A 149 14.99 -3.26 -5.73
CA GLY A 149 15.11 -3.59 -4.32
C GLY A 149 15.10 -5.08 -4.04
N ARG A 150 14.90 -5.41 -2.78
CA ARG A 150 14.77 -6.79 -2.32
C ARG A 150 13.44 -7.01 -1.61
N VAL A 151 12.84 -8.16 -1.86
CA VAL A 151 11.61 -8.56 -1.18
C VAL A 151 11.87 -8.67 0.32
N GLU A 152 11.16 -7.87 1.10
CA GLU A 152 11.29 -7.85 2.56
C GLU A 152 10.15 -8.59 3.25
N ASN A 153 8.93 -8.48 2.72
CA ASN A 153 7.76 -9.14 3.27
C ASN A 153 6.83 -9.63 2.16
N LEU A 154 6.07 -10.69 2.42
CA LEU A 154 5.15 -11.34 1.49
C LEU A 154 3.73 -11.20 2.02
N GLY A 155 2.81 -10.78 1.16
CA GLY A 155 1.39 -10.87 1.45
C GLY A 155 0.87 -12.31 1.35
N PRO A 156 -0.37 -12.56 1.79
CA PRO A 156 -1.01 -13.86 1.62
C PRO A 156 -1.05 -14.30 0.15
N ALA A 157 -1.01 -15.60 -0.12
CA ALA A 157 -1.12 -16.18 -1.46
C ALA A 157 -0.03 -15.77 -2.48
N VAL A 158 1.06 -15.11 -2.06
CA VAL A 158 2.24 -14.93 -2.90
C VAL A 158 2.92 -16.26 -3.16
N THR A 159 3.29 -16.52 -4.42
CA THR A 159 3.88 -17.81 -4.83
C THR A 159 5.11 -17.69 -5.72
N LYS A 160 5.32 -16.55 -6.39
CA LYS A 160 6.39 -16.33 -7.38
C LYS A 160 7.71 -15.89 -6.75
N PHE A 161 7.66 -15.22 -5.60
CA PHE A 161 8.82 -14.65 -4.93
C PHE A 161 8.91 -15.08 -3.47
N LYS A 162 10.13 -15.03 -2.94
CA LYS A 162 10.43 -15.22 -1.52
C LYS A 162 11.22 -14.03 -0.96
N GLN A 163 11.25 -13.92 0.36
CA GLN A 163 12.04 -12.90 1.04
C GLN A 163 13.52 -12.97 0.61
N GLY A 164 14.12 -11.81 0.36
CA GLY A 164 15.50 -11.64 -0.10
C GLY A 164 15.69 -11.60 -1.62
N ASP A 165 14.68 -12.05 -2.40
CA ASP A 165 14.74 -12.02 -3.86
C ASP A 165 14.92 -10.59 -4.37
N ARG A 166 15.74 -10.42 -5.41
CA ARG A 166 16.00 -9.12 -6.03
C ARG A 166 14.98 -8.87 -7.14
N VAL A 167 14.24 -7.78 -7.00
CA VAL A 167 13.13 -7.45 -7.90
C VAL A 167 13.20 -5.99 -8.34
N GLY A 168 12.59 -5.71 -9.49
CA GLY A 168 12.27 -4.37 -9.93
C GLY A 168 10.78 -4.17 -10.10
N ILE A 169 10.35 -2.92 -9.95
CA ILE A 169 8.97 -2.47 -10.09
C ILE A 169 8.96 -1.36 -11.12
N ALA A 170 8.11 -1.53 -12.13
CA ALA A 170 7.92 -0.59 -13.22
C ALA A 170 6.69 0.30 -12.99
N TRP A 171 6.34 1.08 -14.02
CA TRP A 171 5.17 1.97 -14.01
C TRP A 171 3.84 1.24 -13.78
N ILE A 172 3.63 0.04 -14.33
CA ILE A 172 2.42 -0.74 -14.06
C ILE A 172 2.61 -1.53 -12.76
N ASN A 173 1.77 -1.27 -11.76
CA ASN A 173 1.78 -1.97 -10.47
C ASN A 173 0.84 -3.17 -10.44
N TRP A 174 -0.30 -3.06 -11.15
CA TRP A 174 -1.33 -4.10 -11.24
C TRP A 174 -2.21 -3.89 -12.48
N ALA A 175 -2.77 -4.97 -13.02
CA ALA A 175 -3.82 -4.93 -14.03
C ALA A 175 -4.86 -6.03 -13.79
N CYS A 176 -6.03 -5.92 -14.42
CA CYS A 176 -7.18 -6.77 -14.07
C CYS A 176 -7.08 -8.25 -14.49
N GLY A 177 -6.15 -8.61 -15.36
CA GLY A 177 -5.92 -9.98 -15.83
C GLY A 177 -7.03 -10.59 -16.70
N GLN A 178 -8.17 -9.92 -16.87
CA GLN A 178 -9.39 -10.52 -17.44
C GLN A 178 -10.02 -9.76 -18.62
N CYS A 179 -9.59 -8.52 -18.89
CA CYS A 179 -10.10 -7.77 -20.04
C CYS A 179 -9.42 -8.22 -21.35
N PRO A 180 -9.99 -7.90 -22.54
CA PRO A 180 -9.41 -8.31 -23.82
C PRO A 180 -7.95 -7.89 -24.02
N PHE A 181 -7.54 -6.73 -23.48
CA PHE A 181 -6.15 -6.28 -23.51
C PHE A 181 -5.23 -7.16 -22.65
N CYS A 182 -5.59 -7.38 -21.38
CA CYS A 182 -4.82 -8.26 -20.49
C CYS A 182 -4.70 -9.68 -21.04
N LEU A 183 -5.78 -10.23 -21.62
CA LEU A 183 -5.77 -11.57 -22.20
C LEU A 183 -4.87 -11.69 -23.45
N ARG A 184 -4.51 -10.57 -24.07
CA ARG A 184 -3.54 -10.51 -25.19
C ARG A 184 -2.12 -10.14 -24.75
N GLY A 185 -1.85 -9.97 -23.44
CA GLY A 185 -0.56 -9.48 -22.95
C GLY A 185 -0.34 -7.99 -23.25
N GLU A 186 -1.43 -7.22 -23.37
CA GLU A 186 -1.43 -5.78 -23.57
C GLU A 186 -1.92 -5.07 -22.30
N GLU A 187 -1.51 -5.52 -21.12
CA GLU A 187 -1.96 -4.95 -19.83
C GLU A 187 -1.70 -3.45 -19.69
N ASN A 188 -0.77 -2.88 -20.47
CA ASN A 188 -0.55 -1.43 -20.59
C ASN A 188 -1.76 -0.65 -21.16
N LEU A 189 -2.75 -1.35 -21.74
CA LEU A 189 -4.00 -0.79 -22.25
C LEU A 189 -5.20 -1.11 -21.34
N CYS A 190 -4.96 -1.66 -20.15
CA CYS A 190 -6.03 -2.01 -19.23
C CYS A 190 -6.63 -0.76 -18.56
N ASP A 191 -7.93 -0.52 -18.76
CA ASP A 191 -8.66 0.59 -18.12
C ASP A 191 -8.68 0.55 -16.59
N LYS A 192 -8.43 -0.63 -16.01
CA LYS A 192 -8.39 -0.85 -14.56
C LYS A 192 -6.97 -0.90 -14.00
N ALA A 193 -5.95 -0.70 -14.83
CA ALA A 193 -4.56 -0.73 -14.36
C ALA A 193 -4.35 0.23 -13.21
N LYS A 194 -3.43 -0.14 -12.32
CA LYS A 194 -2.91 0.71 -11.26
C LYS A 194 -1.45 1.01 -11.55
N TRP A 195 -1.11 2.28 -11.45
CA TRP A 195 0.22 2.78 -11.81
C TRP A 195 1.03 3.14 -10.56
N THR A 196 2.28 2.70 -10.51
CA THR A 196 3.24 2.98 -9.42
C THR A 196 3.62 4.47 -9.44
N GLY A 197 3.56 5.16 -8.31
CA GLY A 197 3.80 6.60 -8.22
C GLY A 197 2.56 7.48 -8.49
N LYS A 198 1.46 6.89 -8.99
CA LYS A 198 0.27 7.62 -9.45
C LYS A 198 -1.05 7.12 -8.86
N ASP A 199 -1.24 5.80 -8.75
CA ASP A 199 -2.42 5.21 -8.09
C ASP A 199 -2.06 4.42 -6.83
N VAL A 200 -0.82 3.93 -6.78
CA VAL A 200 -0.21 3.24 -5.64
C VAL A 200 1.10 3.94 -5.36
N ASP A 201 1.49 4.00 -4.09
CA ASP A 201 2.74 4.66 -3.67
C ASP A 201 3.98 4.05 -4.35
N GLY A 202 4.87 4.92 -4.78
CA GLY A 202 6.07 4.62 -5.55
C GLY A 202 7.32 4.36 -4.71
N GLY A 203 8.46 4.54 -5.36
CA GLY A 203 9.80 4.15 -4.89
C GLY A 203 10.61 5.24 -4.22
N TYR A 204 10.12 6.48 -4.10
CA TYR A 204 10.79 7.51 -3.30
C TYR A 204 10.56 7.31 -1.79
N ALA A 205 10.75 6.08 -1.33
CA ALA A 205 10.57 5.62 0.03
C ALA A 205 11.51 4.45 0.33
N GLN A 206 11.70 4.13 1.62
CA GLN A 206 12.50 2.95 1.99
C GLN A 206 11.81 1.63 1.64
N TYR A 207 10.46 1.62 1.61
CA TYR A 207 9.66 0.46 1.23
C TYR A 207 8.53 0.84 0.29
N THR A 208 8.15 -0.09 -0.58
CA THR A 208 6.98 0.02 -1.46
C THR A 208 6.31 -1.35 -1.63
N VAL A 209 5.10 -1.39 -2.16
CA VAL A 209 4.32 -2.61 -2.40
C VAL A 209 3.94 -2.72 -3.87
N VAL A 210 4.00 -3.95 -4.39
CA VAL A 210 3.63 -4.28 -5.77
C VAL A 210 2.92 -5.63 -5.81
N SER A 211 2.06 -5.85 -6.81
CA SER A 211 1.61 -7.20 -7.17
C SER A 211 2.79 -8.08 -7.58
N GLU A 212 2.84 -9.34 -7.14
CA GLU A 212 3.87 -10.28 -7.58
C GLU A 212 3.87 -10.51 -9.10
N ASP A 213 2.73 -10.28 -9.77
CA ASP A 213 2.61 -10.38 -11.22
C ASP A 213 3.34 -9.27 -11.98
N PHE A 214 3.64 -8.16 -11.30
CA PHE A 214 4.25 -6.94 -11.85
C PHE A 214 5.61 -6.63 -11.20
N ALA A 215 6.13 -7.58 -10.44
CA ALA A 215 7.52 -7.57 -9.97
C ALA A 215 8.39 -8.37 -10.94
N TYR A 216 9.55 -7.83 -11.30
CA TYR A 216 10.46 -8.43 -12.28
C TYR A 216 11.75 -8.86 -11.62
N SER A 217 12.18 -10.12 -11.80
CA SER A 217 13.52 -10.54 -11.39
C SER A 217 14.58 -9.73 -12.13
N ILE A 218 15.54 -9.16 -11.40
CA ILE A 218 16.62 -8.36 -12.02
C ILE A 218 17.87 -9.23 -12.22
N PRO A 219 18.35 -9.39 -13.46
CA PRO A 219 19.57 -10.15 -13.74
C PRO A 219 20.80 -9.61 -12.99
N GLU A 220 21.65 -10.51 -12.49
CA GLU A 220 22.89 -10.18 -11.77
C GLU A 220 23.88 -9.32 -12.56
N ARG A 221 23.78 -9.32 -13.90
CA ARG A 221 24.66 -8.52 -14.77
C ARG A 221 24.49 -7.01 -14.61
N PHE A 222 23.39 -6.55 -14.00
CA PHE A 222 23.11 -5.13 -13.80
C PHE A 222 23.19 -4.80 -12.31
N THR A 223 23.87 -3.71 -11.97
CA THR A 223 23.75 -3.10 -10.64
C THR A 223 22.35 -2.50 -10.46
N ASP A 224 21.95 -2.21 -9.22
CA ASP A 224 20.64 -1.60 -8.93
C ASP A 224 20.47 -0.25 -9.65
N LEU A 225 21.52 0.59 -9.64
CA LEU A 225 21.53 1.88 -10.33
C LEU A 225 21.45 1.75 -11.86
N GLN A 226 22.03 0.68 -12.43
CA GLN A 226 21.92 0.41 -13.87
C GLN A 226 20.55 -0.16 -14.26
N ALA A 227 19.95 -0.96 -13.39
CA ALA A 227 18.69 -1.61 -13.66
C ALA A 227 17.48 -0.67 -13.50
N ALA A 228 17.52 0.26 -12.54
CA ALA A 228 16.41 1.18 -12.25
C ALA A 228 15.86 1.89 -13.50
N PRO A 229 16.68 2.62 -14.30
CA PRO A 229 16.18 3.29 -15.52
C PRO A 229 15.64 2.36 -16.60
N LEU A 230 15.95 1.06 -16.54
CA LEU A 230 15.43 0.10 -17.51
C LEU A 230 13.95 -0.21 -17.29
N LEU A 231 13.43 0.04 -16.09
CA LEU A 231 12.05 -0.25 -15.68
C LEU A 231 11.03 0.77 -16.20
N CYS A 232 11.48 1.88 -16.79
CA CYS A 232 10.64 2.77 -17.57
C CYS A 232 11.32 3.21 -18.87
N ALA A 233 12.35 4.06 -18.80
CA ALA A 233 13.00 4.56 -20.01
C ALA A 233 13.51 3.42 -20.94
N GLY A 234 14.13 2.39 -20.35
CA GLY A 234 14.63 1.24 -21.12
C GLY A 234 13.52 0.40 -21.76
N VAL A 235 12.44 0.09 -21.04
CA VAL A 235 11.32 -0.69 -21.60
C VAL A 235 10.59 0.07 -22.70
N ILE A 236 10.43 1.38 -22.58
CA ILE A 236 9.84 2.22 -23.64
C ILE A 236 10.73 2.25 -24.88
N GLY A 237 12.04 2.48 -24.71
CA GLY A 237 13.00 2.46 -25.81
C GLY A 237 13.05 1.10 -26.51
N TYR A 238 13.05 0.01 -25.75
CA TYR A 238 13.01 -1.35 -26.29
C TYR A 238 11.71 -1.62 -27.05
N ARG A 239 10.55 -1.23 -26.52
CA ARG A 239 9.26 -1.39 -27.20
C ARG A 239 9.22 -0.61 -28.51
N ALA A 240 9.71 0.62 -28.53
CA ALA A 240 9.80 1.42 -29.74
C ALA A 240 10.66 0.73 -30.82
N LEU A 241 11.82 0.20 -30.44
CA LEU A 241 12.68 -0.57 -31.35
C LEU A 241 11.97 -1.84 -31.87
N ARG A 242 11.26 -2.58 -31.01
CA ARG A 242 10.53 -3.79 -31.43
C ARG A 242 9.42 -3.53 -32.44
N LEU A 243 8.90 -2.29 -32.51
CA LEU A 243 7.84 -1.90 -33.44
C LEU A 243 8.38 -1.47 -34.82
N THR A 244 9.69 -1.37 -35.02
CA THR A 244 10.26 -0.96 -36.31
C THR A 244 10.33 -2.08 -37.36
N GLY A 245 10.08 -3.34 -36.97
CA GLY A 245 10.38 -4.53 -37.79
C GLY A 245 11.84 -4.95 -37.70
#